data_AF-A0A7K2SHC7-F1
#
_entry.id   AF-A0A7K2SHC7-F1
#
_cell.length_a   1.000
_cell.length_b   1.000
_cell.length_c   1.000
_cell.angle_alpha   90.00
_cell.angle_beta   90.00
_cell.angle_gamma   90.00
#
_symmetry.space_group_name_H-M   'P 1'
#
loop_
_entity.id
_entity.type
_entity.pdbx_description
1 polymer ?
#
loop_
_entity_poly.entity_id
_entity_poly.type
_entity_poly.pdbx_seq_one_letter_code
_entity_poly.pdbx_strand_id
1 'polypeptide(L)'
;MSVRTAVPIAMRVSWLVLFALVIGEFVTDLPGPGWATTSLPAVVVFALMAATTVLQRRAAAPRGEPRPPVEVDPPVTGRWSALNSPADRTPSHGTHVYGQTYAIDIVADPETGEGAPPARPAFRWLWPVFRRNGAFPAFGLPLLAVGDATVVRASDGQRDHVSRNSLAGVVYLLLIEGNIRSILGAHRIIGNHVILDLGGGTYAVYAHVRRGSLRVKPGDTVRAGQALGQVGNSGNTTEPHLHFHLMDGPDLDNARGVPFTWRGVGVPANGETFTVAERAGERAGERTGAQAESRAAGQAESLPGERAAGA
;
A
#
# COMPACT_ATOMS: atom_id res chain seq x y z
N MET A 1 -27.37 1.24 -11.26
CA MET A 1 -26.12 1.30 -10.46
C MET A 1 -25.21 0.18 -10.95
N SER A 2 -23.92 0.42 -11.19
CA SER A 2 -23.01 -0.65 -11.65
C SER A 2 -22.76 -1.67 -10.53
N VAL A 3 -22.43 -2.92 -10.85
CA VAL A 3 -22.02 -3.94 -9.87
C VAL A 3 -20.89 -3.41 -8.97
N ARG A 4 -19.99 -2.61 -9.54
CA ARG A 4 -18.82 -2.05 -8.86
C ARG A 4 -19.17 -0.96 -7.84
N THR A 5 -20.28 -0.24 -8.04
CA THR A 5 -20.81 0.73 -7.07
C THR A 5 -21.75 0.06 -6.06
N ALA A 6 -22.56 -0.90 -6.52
CA ALA A 6 -23.58 -1.56 -5.69
C ALA A 6 -22.96 -2.52 -4.67
N VAL A 7 -21.91 -3.26 -5.03
CA VAL A 7 -21.31 -4.26 -4.14
C VAL A 7 -20.69 -3.64 -2.88
N PRO A 8 -19.87 -2.59 -2.94
CA PRO A 8 -19.34 -1.95 -1.72
C PRO A 8 -20.45 -1.46 -0.78
N ILE A 9 -21.55 -0.93 -1.33
CA ILE A 9 -22.71 -0.50 -0.54
C ILE A 9 -23.38 -1.71 0.11
N ALA A 10 -23.70 -2.75 -0.66
CA ALA A 10 -24.32 -3.97 -0.17
C ALA A 10 -23.46 -4.64 0.92
N MET A 11 -22.13 -4.64 0.76
CA MET A 11 -21.19 -5.17 1.75
C MET A 11 -21.25 -4.39 3.06
N ARG A 12 -21.26 -3.06 3.02
CA ARG A 12 -21.39 -2.21 4.21
C ARG A 12 -22.72 -2.41 4.93
N VAL A 13 -23.83 -2.46 4.16
CA VAL A 13 -25.16 -2.75 4.71
C VAL A 13 -25.19 -4.12 5.35
N SER A 14 -24.60 -5.13 4.72
CA SER A 14 -24.51 -6.50 5.27
C SER A 14 -23.81 -6.53 6.63
N TRP A 15 -22.70 -5.80 6.78
CA TRP A 15 -22.02 -5.66 8.07
C TRP A 15 -22.88 -4.94 9.11
N LEU A 16 -23.58 -3.86 8.75
CA LEU A 16 -24.49 -3.17 9.67
C LEU A 16 -25.62 -4.09 10.15
N VAL A 17 -26.20 -4.88 9.25
CA VAL A 17 -27.22 -5.88 9.60
C VAL A 17 -26.64 -6.95 10.53
N LEU A 18 -25.43 -7.46 10.25
CA LEU A 18 -24.78 -8.45 11.11
C LEU A 18 -24.53 -7.91 12.52
N PHE A 19 -24.02 -6.67 12.64
CA PHE A 19 -23.84 -6.03 13.95
C PHE A 19 -25.17 -5.82 14.66
N ALA A 20 -26.22 -5.40 13.95
CA ALA A 20 -27.55 -5.23 14.53
C ALA A 20 -28.14 -6.56 15.03
N LEU A 21 -27.94 -7.66 14.31
CA LEU A 21 -28.37 -9.00 14.74
C LEU A 21 -27.64 -9.43 16.02
N VAL A 22 -26.32 -9.28 16.06
CA VAL A 22 -25.52 -9.65 17.24
C VAL A 22 -25.89 -8.77 18.44
N ILE A 23 -25.93 -7.45 18.27
CA ILE A 23 -26.32 -6.52 19.36
C ILE A 23 -27.75 -6.79 19.80
N GLY A 24 -28.67 -7.04 18.85
CA GLY A 24 -30.05 -7.39 19.14
C GLY A 24 -30.16 -8.63 20.05
N GLU A 25 -29.44 -9.71 19.73
CA GLU A 25 -29.41 -10.90 20.59
C GLU A 25 -28.91 -10.60 22.02
N PHE A 26 -27.92 -9.70 22.17
CA PHE A 26 -27.35 -9.36 23.49
C PHE A 26 -28.16 -8.33 24.29
N VAL A 27 -28.88 -7.43 23.60
CA VAL A 27 -29.54 -6.28 24.22
C VAL A 27 -31.05 -6.47 24.32
N THR A 28 -31.63 -7.32 23.47
CA THR A 28 -33.07 -7.54 23.40
C THR A 28 -33.38 -9.02 23.58
N ASP A 29 -34.36 -9.32 24.43
CA ASP A 29 -34.94 -10.67 24.53
C ASP A 29 -35.84 -10.92 23.30
N LEU A 30 -35.22 -11.14 22.15
CA LEU A 30 -35.95 -11.38 20.90
C LEU A 30 -36.84 -12.62 21.07
N PRO A 31 -38.16 -12.50 20.83
CA PRO A 31 -39.06 -13.64 20.98
C PRO A 31 -38.78 -14.69 19.90
N GLY A 32 -38.50 -15.92 20.33
CA GLY A 32 -38.22 -17.06 19.46
C GLY A 32 -36.88 -17.73 19.75
N PRO A 33 -36.56 -18.85 19.10
CA PRO A 33 -35.29 -19.51 19.32
C PRO A 33 -34.16 -18.76 18.58
N GLY A 34 -33.03 -18.50 19.25
CA GLY A 34 -31.90 -17.72 18.71
C GLY A 34 -31.35 -18.20 17.36
N TRP A 35 -31.53 -19.48 17.03
CA TRP A 35 -31.17 -20.01 15.72
C TRP A 35 -31.99 -19.38 14.59
N ALA A 36 -33.26 -19.03 14.83
CA ALA A 36 -34.17 -18.47 13.84
C ALA A 36 -34.09 -16.95 13.77
N THR A 37 -33.92 -16.28 14.92
CA THR A 37 -33.87 -14.80 15.01
C THR A 37 -32.50 -14.24 14.66
N THR A 38 -31.42 -15.01 14.89
CA THR A 38 -30.04 -14.50 14.77
C THR A 38 -29.17 -15.37 13.89
N SER A 39 -29.07 -16.69 14.15
CA SER A 39 -28.13 -17.54 13.41
C SER A 39 -28.50 -17.69 11.92
N LEU A 40 -29.76 -17.98 11.60
CA LEU A 40 -30.22 -18.15 10.21
C LEU A 40 -30.10 -16.83 9.42
N PRO A 41 -30.56 -15.67 9.91
CA PRO A 41 -30.30 -14.38 9.25
C PRO A 41 -28.81 -14.09 9.08
N ALA A 42 -27.96 -14.36 10.07
CA ALA A 42 -26.52 -14.18 9.94
C ALA A 42 -25.92 -15.06 8.83
N VAL A 43 -26.34 -16.33 8.71
CA VAL A 43 -25.92 -17.22 7.61
C VAL A 43 -26.34 -16.66 6.25
N VAL A 44 -27.56 -16.12 6.13
CA VAL A 44 -28.02 -15.46 4.89
C VAL A 44 -27.16 -14.25 4.56
N VAL A 45 -26.86 -13.41 5.55
CA VAL A 45 -25.98 -12.24 5.39
C VAL A 45 -24.57 -12.68 4.94
N PHE A 46 -23.99 -13.71 5.56
CA PHE A 46 -22.70 -14.26 5.14
C PHE A 46 -22.73 -14.81 3.71
N ALA A 47 -23.80 -15.51 3.33
CA ALA A 47 -23.97 -16.00 1.96
C ALA A 47 -24.06 -14.85 0.95
N LEU A 48 -24.77 -13.76 1.28
CA LEU A 48 -24.84 -12.54 0.46
C LEU A 48 -23.48 -11.85 0.35
N MET A 49 -22.71 -11.77 1.44
CA MET A 49 -21.35 -11.22 1.43
C MET A 49 -20.41 -12.06 0.57
N ALA A 50 -20.49 -13.39 0.65
CA ALA A 50 -19.73 -14.29 -0.22
C ALA A 50 -20.11 -14.09 -1.70
N ALA A 51 -21.41 -14.04 -2.00
CA ALA A 51 -21.91 -13.82 -3.36
C ALA A 51 -21.47 -12.47 -3.94
N THR A 52 -21.58 -11.39 -3.16
CA THR A 52 -21.14 -10.05 -3.58
C THR A 52 -19.63 -9.99 -3.79
N THR A 53 -18.84 -10.67 -2.96
CA THR A 53 -17.38 -10.81 -3.16
C THR A 53 -17.07 -11.51 -4.50
N VAL A 54 -17.77 -12.61 -4.82
CA VAL A 54 -17.62 -13.32 -6.10
C VAL A 54 -18.00 -12.41 -7.27
N LEU A 55 -19.11 -11.67 -7.18
CA LEU A 55 -19.54 -10.72 -8.20
C LEU A 55 -18.52 -9.60 -8.41
N GLN A 56 -17.95 -9.04 -7.33
CA GLN A 56 -16.92 -8.01 -7.42
C GLN A 56 -15.68 -8.52 -8.12
N ARG A 57 -15.19 -9.71 -7.75
CA ARG A 57 -14.03 -10.35 -8.39
C ARG A 57 -14.26 -10.57 -9.89
N ARG A 58 -15.44 -11.09 -10.26
CA ARG A 58 -15.82 -11.26 -11.68
C ARG A 58 -15.94 -9.93 -12.43
N ALA A 59 -16.48 -8.89 -11.79
CA ALA A 59 -16.61 -7.57 -12.40
C ALA A 59 -15.24 -6.89 -12.60
N ALA A 60 -14.28 -7.15 -11.73
CA ALA A 60 -12.92 -6.64 -11.79
C ALA A 60 -12.03 -7.37 -12.81
N ALA A 61 -12.32 -8.66 -13.08
CA ALA A 61 -11.54 -9.49 -14.02
C ALA A 61 -11.40 -8.83 -15.41
N PRO A 62 -10.20 -8.86 -16.04
CA PRO A 62 -9.93 -8.28 -17.35
C PRO A 62 -10.99 -8.65 -18.40
N ARG A 63 -11.23 -7.76 -19.36
CA ARG A 63 -12.12 -8.01 -20.50
C ARG A 63 -11.34 -7.82 -21.79
N GLY A 64 -11.55 -8.73 -22.74
CA GLY A 64 -10.86 -8.72 -24.02
C GLY A 64 -9.41 -9.17 -23.90
N GLU A 65 -8.64 -8.92 -24.95
CA GLU A 65 -7.22 -9.26 -24.97
C GLU A 65 -6.42 -8.35 -24.03
N PRO A 66 -5.36 -8.89 -23.38
CA PRO A 66 -4.46 -8.08 -22.58
C PRO A 66 -3.87 -6.94 -23.42
N ARG A 67 -3.87 -5.72 -22.85
CA ARG A 67 -3.08 -4.61 -23.41
C ARG A 67 -1.60 -5.05 -23.49
N PRO A 68 -0.81 -4.57 -24.46
CA PRO A 68 0.63 -4.77 -24.44
C PRO A 68 1.22 -4.16 -23.14
N PRO A 69 2.29 -4.76 -22.57
CA PRO A 69 2.95 -4.19 -21.40
C PRO A 69 3.42 -2.77 -21.65
N VAL A 70 3.13 -1.87 -20.71
CA VAL A 70 3.63 -0.50 -20.73
C VAL A 70 4.99 -0.46 -20.07
N GLU A 71 6.01 -0.03 -20.79
CA GLU A 71 7.35 0.17 -20.24
C GLU A 71 7.42 1.47 -19.45
N VAL A 72 7.85 1.40 -18.19
CA VAL A 72 8.04 2.54 -17.30
C VAL A 72 9.37 2.41 -16.54
N ASP A 73 9.87 3.48 -15.95
CA ASP A 73 11.11 3.41 -15.17
C ASP A 73 10.87 2.70 -13.81
N PRO A 74 11.89 2.06 -13.21
CA PRO A 74 11.75 1.50 -11.87
C PRO A 74 11.44 2.59 -10.82
N PRO A 75 10.51 2.35 -9.87
CA PRO A 75 10.09 3.33 -8.88
C PRO A 75 11.06 3.51 -7.69
N VAL A 76 12.24 2.88 -7.75
CA VAL A 76 13.21 2.78 -6.64
C VAL A 76 14.63 2.70 -7.18
N THR A 77 15.61 2.95 -6.31
CA THR A 77 17.06 2.73 -6.55
C THR A 77 17.62 1.74 -5.53
N GLY A 78 18.79 1.15 -5.82
CA GLY A 78 19.41 0.14 -4.97
C GLY A 78 18.95 -1.28 -5.26
N ARG A 79 19.19 -2.20 -4.32
CA ARG A 79 18.93 -3.64 -4.45
C ARG A 79 17.60 -4.03 -3.77
N TRP A 80 16.74 -4.71 -4.52
CA TRP A 80 15.38 -5.08 -4.12
C TRP A 80 15.07 -6.51 -4.53
N SER A 81 14.06 -7.10 -3.88
CA SER A 81 13.55 -8.43 -4.20
C SER A 81 12.04 -8.39 -4.37
N ALA A 82 11.54 -9.10 -5.37
CA ALA A 82 10.11 -9.15 -5.66
C ALA A 82 9.36 -10.14 -4.78
N LEU A 83 8.13 -9.75 -4.42
CA LEU A 83 7.12 -10.51 -3.72
C LEU A 83 5.79 -10.31 -4.48
N ASN A 84 4.92 -11.31 -4.48
CA ASN A 84 3.62 -11.25 -5.18
C ASN A 84 3.74 -10.65 -6.60
N SER A 85 4.65 -11.21 -7.42
CA SER A 85 4.94 -10.71 -8.76
C SER A 85 3.97 -11.24 -9.83
N PRO A 86 3.62 -10.42 -10.84
CA PRO A 86 2.84 -10.88 -11.97
C PRO A 86 3.61 -11.78 -12.94
N ALA A 87 4.93 -11.88 -12.79
CA ALA A 87 5.76 -12.85 -13.51
C ALA A 87 5.41 -14.30 -13.12
N ASP A 88 5.04 -14.55 -11.86
CA ASP A 88 4.71 -15.89 -11.38
C ASP A 88 3.22 -16.23 -11.52
N ARG A 89 2.34 -15.23 -11.33
CA ARG A 89 0.90 -15.43 -11.33
C ARG A 89 0.18 -14.14 -11.72
N THR A 90 -0.84 -14.26 -12.57
CA THR A 90 -1.80 -13.18 -12.85
C THR A 90 -3.22 -13.67 -12.52
N PRO A 91 -3.96 -13.04 -11.59
CA PRO A 91 -3.56 -11.89 -10.78
C PRO A 91 -2.56 -12.25 -9.69
N SER A 92 -1.54 -11.42 -9.51
CA SER A 92 -0.41 -11.71 -8.60
C SER A 92 -0.82 -11.79 -7.12
N HIS A 93 -1.78 -10.95 -6.73
CA HIS A 93 -2.33 -10.90 -5.38
C HIS A 93 -3.61 -11.75 -5.22
N GLY A 94 -3.90 -12.63 -6.20
CA GLY A 94 -5.09 -13.48 -6.18
C GLY A 94 -6.41 -12.73 -6.41
N THR A 95 -6.36 -11.45 -6.80
CA THR A 95 -7.54 -10.61 -7.04
C THR A 95 -7.29 -9.56 -8.13
N HIS A 96 -8.32 -9.23 -8.89
CA HIS A 96 -8.33 -8.13 -9.86
C HIS A 96 -8.87 -6.82 -9.29
N VAL A 97 -9.48 -6.88 -8.09
CA VAL A 97 -10.11 -5.73 -7.44
C VAL A 97 -9.05 -4.65 -7.15
N TYR A 98 -9.41 -3.37 -7.21
CA TYR A 98 -8.46 -2.25 -7.05
C TYR A 98 -7.42 -2.09 -8.17
N GLY A 99 -7.66 -2.66 -9.35
CA GLY A 99 -6.72 -2.55 -10.47
C GLY A 99 -5.45 -3.39 -10.32
N GLN A 100 -5.30 -4.17 -9.25
CA GLN A 100 -4.03 -4.83 -8.90
C GLN A 100 -3.74 -6.15 -9.65
N THR A 101 -4.31 -6.34 -10.85
CA THR A 101 -4.15 -7.58 -11.64
C THR A 101 -2.67 -7.89 -11.91
N TYR A 102 -1.92 -6.86 -12.27
CA TYR A 102 -0.48 -6.94 -12.54
C TYR A 102 0.31 -6.20 -11.46
N ALA A 103 -0.14 -6.22 -10.21
CA ALA A 103 0.60 -5.57 -9.14
C ALA A 103 1.85 -6.36 -8.76
N ILE A 104 2.84 -5.66 -8.22
CA ILE A 104 4.05 -6.24 -7.65
C ILE A 104 4.30 -5.64 -6.27
N ASP A 105 4.69 -6.48 -5.33
CA ASP A 105 5.29 -6.03 -4.09
C ASP A 105 6.81 -6.14 -4.21
N ILE A 106 7.54 -5.15 -3.74
CA ILE A 106 9.00 -5.24 -3.64
C ILE A 106 9.47 -4.83 -2.25
N VAL A 107 10.48 -5.53 -1.76
CA VAL A 107 11.16 -5.23 -0.50
C VAL A 107 12.61 -4.90 -0.78
N ALA A 108 13.18 -3.98 0.00
CA ALA A 108 14.60 -3.72 -0.06
C ALA A 108 15.37 -4.92 0.48
N ASP A 109 16.38 -5.34 -0.27
CA ASP A 109 17.26 -6.46 0.06
C ASP A 109 18.71 -5.99 -0.09
N PRO A 110 19.18 -5.10 0.80
CA PRO A 110 20.55 -4.60 0.73
C PRO A 110 21.53 -5.75 0.99
N GLU A 111 22.66 -5.72 0.28
CA GLU A 111 23.73 -6.69 0.51
C GLU A 111 24.21 -6.58 1.96
N THR A 112 24.38 -7.74 2.59
CA THR A 112 24.96 -7.85 3.92
C THR A 112 26.38 -8.37 3.80
N GLY A 113 27.24 -8.00 4.77
CA GLY A 113 28.60 -8.54 4.82
C GLY A 113 28.61 -10.07 4.81
N GLU A 114 29.70 -10.65 4.32
CA GLU A 114 29.84 -12.10 4.24
C GLU A 114 29.65 -12.75 5.62
N GLY A 115 28.74 -13.73 5.71
CA GLY A 115 28.36 -14.40 6.96
C GLY A 115 27.42 -13.61 7.88
N ALA A 116 27.03 -12.39 7.54
CA ALA A 116 26.04 -11.62 8.29
C ALA A 116 24.61 -12.12 7.99
N PRO A 117 23.68 -12.05 8.97
CA PRO A 117 22.29 -12.39 8.72
C PRO A 117 21.64 -11.40 7.74
N PRO A 118 20.59 -11.80 7.01
CA PRO A 118 19.85 -10.91 6.10
C PRO A 118 19.37 -9.65 6.81
N ALA A 119 19.46 -8.50 6.13
CA ALA A 119 19.05 -7.21 6.69
C ALA A 119 17.54 -7.14 6.98
N ARG A 120 16.73 -7.82 6.15
CA ARG A 120 15.28 -7.95 6.35
C ARG A 120 14.98 -9.06 7.37
N PRO A 121 14.21 -8.79 8.44
CA PRO A 121 13.80 -9.81 9.39
C PRO A 121 13.01 -10.94 8.72
N ALA A 122 13.43 -12.18 8.95
CA ALA A 122 12.69 -13.36 8.49
C ALA A 122 11.33 -13.52 9.20
N PHE A 123 10.39 -14.14 8.50
CA PHE A 123 9.08 -14.50 9.05
C PHE A 123 9.22 -15.42 10.27
N ARG A 124 8.39 -15.18 11.29
CA ARG A 124 8.40 -15.95 12.54
C ARG A 124 7.06 -16.64 12.78
N TRP A 125 7.08 -17.78 13.45
CA TRP A 125 5.84 -18.48 13.74
C TRP A 125 5.01 -17.75 14.81
N LEU A 126 5.59 -17.44 15.97
CA LEU A 126 4.82 -16.88 17.10
C LEU A 126 5.37 -15.55 17.62
N TRP A 127 6.67 -15.49 17.91
CA TRP A 127 7.29 -14.33 18.57
C TRP A 127 8.46 -13.74 17.74
N PRO A 128 8.62 -12.40 17.70
CA PRO A 128 7.69 -11.39 18.20
C PRO A 128 6.44 -11.31 17.31
N VAL A 129 5.28 -11.05 17.93
CA VAL A 129 4.01 -10.92 17.19
C VAL A 129 4.08 -9.74 16.22
N PHE A 130 4.65 -8.62 16.67
CA PHE A 130 4.83 -7.40 15.90
C PHE A 130 6.27 -6.90 15.92
N ARG A 131 6.69 -6.16 14.89
CA ARG A 131 7.97 -5.44 14.88
C ARG A 131 7.78 -3.97 14.51
N ARG A 132 8.69 -3.12 14.98
CA ARG A 132 8.74 -1.71 14.56
C ARG A 132 9.16 -1.62 13.09
N ASN A 133 8.65 -0.62 12.39
CA ASN A 133 8.90 -0.45 10.95
C ASN A 133 10.38 -0.22 10.61
N GLY A 134 11.12 0.49 11.48
CA GLY A 134 12.56 0.71 11.31
C GLY A 134 13.41 -0.57 11.39
N ALA A 135 12.83 -1.72 11.73
CA ALA A 135 13.52 -3.01 11.61
C ALA A 135 13.55 -3.55 10.17
N PHE A 136 12.83 -2.92 9.23
CA PHE A 136 12.75 -3.36 7.84
C PHE A 136 13.51 -2.39 6.95
N PRO A 137 14.46 -2.86 6.12
CA PRO A 137 15.29 -1.99 5.28
C PRO A 137 14.50 -1.09 4.34
N ALA A 138 13.32 -1.54 3.89
CA ALA A 138 12.50 -0.78 2.96
C ALA A 138 11.91 0.48 3.58
N PHE A 139 11.63 0.49 4.89
CA PHE A 139 10.89 1.59 5.51
C PHE A 139 11.67 2.90 5.46
N GLY A 140 11.07 3.93 4.86
CA GLY A 140 11.69 5.25 4.71
C GLY A 140 12.51 5.42 3.43
N LEU A 141 12.72 4.38 2.63
CA LEU A 141 13.40 4.51 1.33
C LEU A 141 12.58 5.34 0.35
N PRO A 142 13.23 6.11 -0.54
CA PRO A 142 12.55 7.00 -1.48
C PRO A 142 11.71 6.23 -2.51
N LEU A 143 10.57 6.82 -2.85
CA LEU A 143 9.72 6.40 -3.98
C LEU A 143 9.88 7.39 -5.11
N LEU A 144 10.14 6.89 -6.31
CA LEU A 144 10.42 7.70 -7.50
C LEU A 144 9.30 7.57 -8.52
N ALA A 145 9.02 8.67 -9.23
CA ALA A 145 8.09 8.68 -10.36
C ALA A 145 8.60 7.77 -11.49
N VAL A 146 7.76 6.85 -11.95
CA VAL A 146 8.09 5.89 -13.02
C VAL A 146 8.08 6.50 -14.41
N GLY A 147 7.70 7.77 -14.54
CA GLY A 147 7.57 8.48 -15.80
C GLY A 147 7.22 9.95 -15.57
N ASP A 148 7.24 10.72 -16.66
CA ASP A 148 6.65 12.05 -16.68
C ASP A 148 5.13 11.92 -16.50
N ALA A 149 4.56 12.66 -15.55
CA ALA A 149 3.20 12.41 -15.12
C ALA A 149 2.53 13.62 -14.47
N THR A 150 1.21 13.54 -14.33
CA THR A 150 0.44 14.43 -13.44
C THR A 150 -0.06 13.66 -12.22
N VAL A 151 0.09 14.21 -11.03
CA VAL A 151 -0.43 13.62 -9.80
C VAL A 151 -1.94 13.81 -9.77
N VAL A 152 -2.71 12.72 -9.89
CA VAL A 152 -4.18 12.76 -9.81
C VAL A 152 -4.67 12.52 -8.38
N ARG A 153 -3.92 11.79 -7.56
CA ARG A 153 -4.26 11.58 -6.16
C ARG A 153 -3.02 11.44 -5.28
N ALA A 154 -3.08 12.05 -4.10
CA ALA A 154 -2.09 11.92 -3.05
C ALA A 154 -2.84 11.83 -1.70
N SER A 155 -2.56 10.80 -0.91
CA SER A 155 -3.17 10.58 0.40
C SER A 155 -2.07 10.29 1.42
N ASP A 156 -2.02 11.06 2.50
CA ASP A 156 -0.89 11.01 3.47
C ASP A 156 -1.32 11.04 4.95
N GLY A 157 -2.62 10.83 5.23
CA GLY A 157 -3.17 10.99 6.58
C GLY A 157 -3.12 9.74 7.47
N GLN A 158 -2.91 8.56 6.89
CA GLN A 158 -3.06 7.28 7.61
C GLN A 158 -1.77 6.92 8.35
N ARG A 159 -1.89 6.44 9.60
CA ARG A 159 -0.74 6.02 10.40
C ARG A 159 -0.11 4.76 9.81
N ASP A 160 1.22 4.73 9.77
CA ASP A 160 1.98 3.50 9.65
C ASP A 160 1.81 2.69 10.94
N HIS A 161 1.35 1.45 10.81
CA HIS A 161 1.26 0.55 11.95
C HIS A 161 2.54 -0.28 12.09
N VAL A 162 2.67 -1.02 13.19
CA VAL A 162 3.73 -2.02 13.35
C VAL A 162 3.56 -3.17 12.36
N SER A 163 4.64 -3.87 12.02
CA SER A 163 4.56 -5.04 11.15
C SER A 163 3.91 -6.22 11.85
N ARG A 164 3.29 -7.07 11.05
CA ARG A 164 2.66 -8.36 11.39
C ARG A 164 3.41 -9.49 10.69
N ASN A 165 4.75 -9.41 10.68
CA ASN A 165 5.63 -10.40 10.09
C ASN A 165 5.83 -11.61 11.04
N SER A 166 4.69 -12.20 11.43
CA SER A 166 4.62 -13.47 12.15
C SER A 166 3.28 -14.16 11.87
N LEU A 167 3.15 -15.47 12.08
CA LEU A 167 1.85 -16.14 11.86
C LEU A 167 0.79 -15.57 12.80
N ALA A 168 1.12 -15.34 14.07
CA ALA A 168 0.21 -14.70 15.02
C ALA A 168 -0.22 -13.28 14.55
N GLY A 169 0.73 -12.49 14.04
CA GLY A 169 0.46 -11.17 13.48
C GLY A 169 -0.43 -11.22 12.23
N VAL A 170 -0.18 -12.17 11.33
CA VAL A 170 -1.00 -12.39 10.12
C VAL A 170 -2.41 -12.85 10.50
N VAL A 171 -2.56 -13.77 11.44
CA VAL A 171 -3.89 -14.20 11.93
C VAL A 171 -4.65 -13.02 12.51
N TYR A 172 -4.00 -12.18 13.31
CA TYR A 172 -4.61 -10.93 13.79
C TYR A 172 -5.02 -9.99 12.66
N LEU A 173 -4.17 -9.82 11.63
CA LEU A 173 -4.51 -9.02 10.45
C LEU A 173 -5.75 -9.57 9.74
N LEU A 174 -5.78 -10.87 9.48
CA LEU A 174 -6.83 -11.53 8.69
C LEU A 174 -8.17 -11.55 9.41
N LEU A 175 -8.18 -11.84 10.71
CA LEU A 175 -9.42 -12.02 11.45
C LEU A 175 -10.00 -10.70 11.95
N ILE A 176 -9.16 -9.75 12.35
CA ILE A 176 -9.62 -8.53 13.04
C ILE A 176 -9.50 -7.30 12.12
N GLU A 177 -8.28 -6.89 11.77
CA GLU A 177 -8.08 -5.60 11.11
C GLU A 177 -8.54 -5.58 9.65
N GLY A 178 -8.30 -6.66 8.91
CA GLY A 178 -8.57 -6.75 7.47
C GLY A 178 -10.06 -6.59 7.16
N ASN A 179 -10.93 -7.15 8.00
CA ASN A 179 -12.38 -7.00 7.89
C ASN A 179 -12.80 -5.54 8.09
N ILE A 180 -12.31 -4.89 9.15
CA ILE A 180 -12.62 -3.48 9.45
C ILE A 180 -12.15 -2.57 8.29
N ARG A 181 -10.94 -2.78 7.78
CA ARG A 181 -10.41 -1.98 6.67
C ARG A 181 -11.22 -2.18 5.39
N SER A 182 -11.66 -3.41 5.12
CA SER A 182 -12.51 -3.72 3.97
C SER A 182 -13.85 -3.00 4.03
N ILE A 183 -14.47 -2.91 5.22
CA ILE A 183 -15.71 -2.13 5.44
C ILE A 183 -15.50 -0.66 5.09
N LEU A 184 -14.38 -0.10 5.55
CA LEU A 184 -14.05 1.31 5.34
C LEU A 184 -13.67 1.61 3.88
N GLY A 185 -13.27 0.60 3.09
CA GLY A 185 -13.13 0.65 1.63
C GLY A 185 -11.68 0.76 1.14
N ALA A 186 -11.51 0.84 -0.18
CA ALA A 186 -10.22 0.74 -0.88
C ALA A 186 -9.11 1.60 -0.25
N HIS A 187 -9.43 2.84 0.11
CA HIS A 187 -8.47 3.76 0.72
C HIS A 187 -7.82 3.22 2.00
N ARG A 188 -8.51 2.43 2.83
CA ARG A 188 -7.93 1.80 4.03
C ARG A 188 -7.15 0.54 3.74
N ILE A 189 -7.40 -0.08 2.58
CA ILE A 189 -6.66 -1.23 2.10
C ILE A 189 -5.32 -0.77 1.52
N ILE A 190 -5.32 0.19 0.60
CA ILE A 190 -4.06 0.66 -0.02
C ILE A 190 -3.27 1.65 0.85
N GLY A 191 -3.90 2.22 1.90
CA GLY A 191 -3.22 3.14 2.82
C GLY A 191 -2.97 4.52 2.23
N ASN A 192 -1.89 5.16 2.67
CA ASN A 192 -1.36 6.34 1.99
C ASN A 192 -0.83 5.94 0.62
N HIS A 193 -1.07 6.78 -0.38
CA HIS A 193 -0.79 6.41 -1.76
C HIS A 193 -0.63 7.63 -2.66
N VAL A 194 0.02 7.39 -3.80
CA VAL A 194 0.09 8.31 -4.93
C VAL A 194 -0.49 7.62 -6.16
N ILE A 195 -1.33 8.33 -6.91
CA ILE A 195 -1.77 7.92 -8.25
C ILE A 195 -1.25 8.96 -9.23
N LEU A 196 -0.49 8.49 -10.22
CA LEU A 196 0.04 9.31 -11.31
C LEU A 196 -0.72 8.99 -12.59
N ASP A 197 -1.10 10.01 -13.34
CA ASP A 197 -1.54 9.90 -14.73
C ASP A 197 -0.33 10.01 -15.65
N LEU A 198 0.00 8.90 -16.31
CA LEU A 198 1.12 8.78 -17.26
C LEU A 198 0.71 9.20 -18.69
N GLY A 199 -0.55 9.59 -18.91
CA GLY A 199 -1.14 9.78 -20.22
C GLY A 199 -1.60 8.46 -20.86
N GLY A 200 -2.32 8.58 -21.99
CA GLY A 200 -2.78 7.41 -22.76
C GLY A 200 -3.74 6.47 -22.01
N GLY A 201 -4.41 6.96 -20.97
CA GLY A 201 -5.30 6.16 -20.13
C GLY A 201 -4.56 5.10 -19.30
N THR A 202 -3.35 5.45 -18.82
CA THR A 202 -2.53 4.59 -17.96
C THR A 202 -2.17 5.36 -16.69
N TYR A 203 -2.45 4.75 -15.55
CA TYR A 203 -2.24 5.34 -14.23
C TYR A 203 -1.34 4.45 -13.38
N ALA A 204 -0.34 5.03 -12.74
CA ALA A 204 0.53 4.30 -11.81
C ALA A 204 0.10 4.51 -10.37
N VAL A 205 0.03 3.43 -9.60
CA VAL A 205 -0.33 3.44 -8.17
C VAL A 205 0.87 3.03 -7.34
N TYR A 206 1.15 3.83 -6.31
CA TYR A 206 2.11 3.57 -5.26
C TYR A 206 1.33 3.48 -3.95
N ALA A 207 1.26 2.31 -3.34
CA ALA A 207 0.50 2.10 -2.10
C ALA A 207 1.41 2.00 -0.87
N HIS A 208 0.80 2.00 0.30
CA HIS A 208 1.45 1.81 1.60
C HIS A 208 2.51 2.85 1.94
N VAL A 209 2.36 4.07 1.42
CA VAL A 209 3.32 5.17 1.59
C VAL A 209 3.44 5.58 3.07
N ARG A 210 4.63 6.05 3.46
CA ARG A 210 4.91 6.50 4.83
C ARG A 210 4.14 7.78 5.13
N ARG A 211 3.50 7.83 6.29
CA ARG A 211 2.74 9.00 6.73
C ARG A 211 3.63 10.25 6.83
N GLY A 212 3.16 11.35 6.26
CA GLY A 212 3.83 12.65 6.28
C GLY A 212 5.07 12.69 5.39
N SER A 213 5.23 11.75 4.45
CA SER A 213 6.41 11.68 3.59
C SER A 213 6.18 12.21 2.18
N LEU A 214 4.92 12.44 1.78
CA LEU A 214 4.63 12.87 0.41
C LEU A 214 5.21 14.26 0.13
N ARG A 215 5.86 14.37 -1.03
CA ARG A 215 6.46 15.61 -1.54
C ARG A 215 5.62 16.25 -2.65
N VAL A 216 4.48 15.64 -2.96
CA VAL A 216 3.61 16.01 -4.08
C VAL A 216 2.16 16.09 -3.62
N LYS A 217 1.36 16.86 -4.34
CA LYS A 217 -0.09 17.01 -4.14
C LYS A 217 -0.83 16.85 -5.49
N PRO A 218 -2.16 16.62 -5.47
CA PRO A 218 -2.93 16.54 -6.70
C PRO A 218 -2.78 17.79 -7.56
N GLY A 219 -2.60 17.60 -8.86
CA GLY A 219 -2.36 18.66 -9.84
C GLY A 219 -0.88 18.93 -10.14
N ASP A 220 0.06 18.45 -9.32
CA ASP A 220 1.48 18.61 -9.59
C ASP A 220 1.92 17.80 -10.81
N THR A 221 2.81 18.36 -11.63
CA THR A 221 3.52 17.61 -12.67
C THR A 221 4.84 17.09 -12.11
N VAL A 222 5.16 15.83 -12.39
CA VAL A 222 6.42 15.18 -11.97
C VAL A 222 7.20 14.69 -13.18
N ARG A 223 8.53 14.61 -13.05
CA ARG A 223 9.40 13.98 -14.05
C ARG A 223 9.81 12.59 -13.64
N ALA A 224 10.11 11.73 -14.60
CA ALA A 224 10.65 10.40 -14.32
C ALA A 224 11.88 10.47 -13.39
N GLY A 225 11.88 9.66 -12.33
CA GLY A 225 12.90 9.66 -11.27
C GLY A 225 12.68 10.71 -10.16
N GLN A 226 11.69 11.61 -10.27
CA GLN A 226 11.42 12.57 -9.21
C GLN A 226 10.90 11.88 -7.94
N ALA A 227 11.44 12.26 -6.78
CA ALA A 227 10.97 11.75 -5.49
C ALA A 227 9.52 12.17 -5.20
N LEU A 228 8.66 11.18 -4.93
CA LEU A 228 7.24 11.34 -4.61
C LEU A 228 6.99 11.31 -3.09
N GLY A 229 7.77 10.51 -2.37
CA GLY A 229 7.62 10.24 -0.94
C GLY A 229 8.50 9.09 -0.51
N GLN A 230 8.10 8.37 0.54
CA GLN A 230 8.88 7.25 1.08
C GLN A 230 8.03 5.99 1.30
N VAL A 231 8.66 4.82 1.19
CA VAL A 231 8.05 3.54 1.54
C VAL A 231 7.61 3.54 3.00
N GLY A 232 6.35 3.14 3.23
CA GLY A 232 5.75 3.10 4.55
C GLY A 232 5.24 1.73 4.95
N ASN A 233 4.27 1.74 5.86
CA ASN A 233 3.56 0.57 6.36
C ASN A 233 2.12 0.95 6.74
N SER A 234 1.50 1.81 5.93
CA SER A 234 0.11 2.23 6.08
C SER A 234 -0.81 1.34 5.24
N GLY A 235 -2.10 1.31 5.54
CA GLY A 235 -3.02 0.41 4.82
C GLY A 235 -2.85 -1.05 5.25
N ASN A 236 -3.28 -2.01 4.44
CA ASN A 236 -3.39 -3.42 4.82
C ASN A 236 -2.12 -4.20 4.46
N THR A 237 -1.05 -4.00 5.24
CA THR A 237 0.25 -4.64 5.01
C THR A 237 0.67 -5.55 6.16
N THR A 238 1.49 -6.55 5.84
CA THR A 238 2.17 -7.38 6.84
C THR A 238 3.50 -6.77 7.28
N GLU A 239 4.17 -6.00 6.42
CA GLU A 239 5.43 -5.32 6.72
C GLU A 239 5.71 -4.17 5.73
N PRO A 240 6.69 -3.30 6.00
CA PRO A 240 7.08 -2.25 5.06
C PRO A 240 7.58 -2.80 3.71
N HIS A 241 6.92 -2.42 2.63
CA HIS A 241 7.24 -2.75 1.24
C HIS A 241 6.64 -1.70 0.30
N LEU A 242 7.06 -1.68 -0.96
CA LEU A 242 6.36 -0.95 -2.01
C LEU A 242 5.41 -1.90 -2.73
N HIS A 243 4.11 -1.59 -2.74
CA HIS A 243 3.13 -2.16 -3.67
C HIS A 243 2.98 -1.20 -4.85
N PHE A 244 3.25 -1.68 -6.06
CA PHE A 244 3.19 -0.92 -7.30
C PHE A 244 2.33 -1.61 -8.35
N HIS A 245 1.55 -0.86 -9.12
CA HIS A 245 0.89 -1.38 -10.32
C HIS A 245 0.49 -0.26 -11.30
N LEU A 246 0.18 -0.64 -12.54
CA LEU A 246 -0.50 0.21 -13.50
C LEU A 246 -1.97 -0.18 -13.63
N MET A 247 -2.83 0.79 -13.93
CA MET A 247 -4.25 0.60 -14.15
C MET A 247 -4.83 1.53 -15.23
N ASP A 248 -6.01 1.22 -15.75
CA ASP A 248 -6.64 1.90 -16.91
C ASP A 248 -7.51 3.13 -16.55
N GLY A 249 -7.58 3.49 -15.27
CA GLY A 249 -8.34 4.63 -14.76
C GLY A 249 -7.87 5.05 -13.37
N PRO A 250 -8.17 6.28 -12.91
CA PRO A 250 -7.69 6.79 -11.62
C PRO A 250 -8.51 6.29 -10.42
N ASP A 251 -9.69 5.73 -10.67
CA ASP A 251 -10.59 5.22 -9.64
C ASP A 251 -10.30 3.75 -9.32
N LEU A 252 -9.69 3.51 -8.16
CA LEU A 252 -9.32 2.17 -7.69
C LEU A 252 -10.51 1.20 -7.72
N ASP A 253 -11.72 1.64 -7.36
CA ASP A 253 -12.87 0.73 -7.29
C ASP A 253 -13.34 0.28 -8.69
N ASN A 254 -12.95 1.01 -9.74
CA ASN A 254 -13.39 0.78 -11.12
C ASN A 254 -12.26 0.47 -12.11
N ALA A 255 -11.00 0.75 -11.78
CA ALA A 255 -9.90 0.52 -12.68
C ALA A 255 -9.57 -0.97 -12.84
N ARG A 256 -8.99 -1.33 -13.97
CA ARG A 256 -8.45 -2.65 -14.30
C ARG A 256 -6.95 -2.55 -14.41
N GLY A 257 -6.27 -3.62 -14.03
CA GLY A 257 -4.82 -3.66 -14.11
C GLY A 257 -4.33 -3.63 -15.56
N VAL A 258 -3.27 -2.86 -15.78
CA VAL A 258 -2.55 -2.78 -17.04
C VAL A 258 -1.19 -3.46 -16.84
N PRO A 259 -0.76 -4.38 -17.72
CA PRO A 259 0.55 -4.99 -17.60
C PRO A 259 1.64 -3.95 -17.80
N PHE A 260 2.76 -4.12 -17.11
CA PHE A 260 3.89 -3.22 -17.19
C PHE A 260 5.19 -4.00 -17.32
N THR A 261 6.27 -3.30 -17.67
CA THR A 261 7.64 -3.78 -17.53
C THR A 261 8.52 -2.64 -17.07
N TRP A 262 9.49 -2.90 -16.19
CA TRP A 262 10.46 -1.87 -15.81
C TRP A 262 11.62 -1.81 -16.80
N ARG A 263 11.95 -0.59 -17.24
CA ARG A 263 13.07 -0.33 -18.13
C ARG A 263 14.36 -0.91 -17.55
N GLY A 264 15.01 -1.79 -18.30
CA GLY A 264 16.29 -2.42 -17.93
C GLY A 264 16.22 -3.48 -16.82
N VAL A 265 15.06 -3.70 -16.21
CA VAL A 265 14.87 -4.70 -15.14
C VAL A 265 13.87 -5.80 -15.56
N GLY A 266 12.87 -5.46 -16.38
CA GLY A 266 11.77 -6.36 -16.68
C GLY A 266 10.73 -6.41 -15.56
N VAL A 267 10.14 -7.58 -15.35
CA VAL A 267 9.25 -7.87 -14.21
C VAL A 267 9.87 -9.05 -13.44
N PRO A 268 10.54 -8.79 -12.31
CA PRO A 268 11.25 -9.83 -11.55
C PRO A 268 10.27 -10.84 -10.94
N ALA A 269 10.63 -12.12 -10.93
CA ALA A 269 9.86 -13.19 -10.30
C ALA A 269 9.99 -13.16 -8.77
N ASN A 270 9.11 -13.87 -8.06
CA ASN A 270 9.13 -13.94 -6.61
C ASN A 270 10.48 -14.46 -6.09
N GLY A 271 11.10 -13.70 -5.19
CA GLY A 271 12.43 -13.99 -4.65
C GLY A 271 13.59 -13.61 -5.56
N GLU A 272 13.33 -13.22 -6.81
CA GLU A 272 14.36 -12.66 -7.69
C GLU A 272 14.80 -11.29 -7.18
N THR A 273 16.12 -11.10 -7.13
CA THR A 273 16.74 -9.84 -6.71
C THR A 273 17.15 -9.05 -7.93
N PHE A 274 16.90 -7.74 -7.91
CA PHE A 274 17.30 -6.81 -8.97
C PHE A 274 17.92 -5.55 -8.37
N THR A 275 18.75 -4.87 -9.15
CA THR A 275 19.45 -3.65 -8.73
C THR A 275 19.19 -2.53 -9.73
N VAL A 276 18.77 -1.38 -9.23
CA VAL A 276 18.56 -0.16 -10.03
C VAL A 276 19.62 0.87 -9.64
N ALA A 277 20.37 1.35 -10.63
CA ALA A 277 21.41 2.34 -10.39
C ALA A 277 20.83 3.67 -9.88
N GLU A 278 21.50 4.31 -8.91
CA GLU A 278 21.20 5.69 -8.52
C GLU A 278 21.50 6.64 -9.68
N ARG A 279 20.61 7.61 -9.94
CA ARG A 279 20.89 8.63 -10.96
C ARG A 279 21.89 9.63 -10.39
N ALA A 280 22.93 9.98 -11.16
CA ALA A 280 24.06 10.81 -10.73
C ALA A 280 23.67 12.20 -10.15
N GLY A 281 22.44 12.70 -10.40
CA GLY A 281 21.93 13.97 -9.87
C GLY A 281 21.37 13.92 -8.44
N GLU A 282 21.07 12.74 -7.88
CA GLU A 282 20.38 12.61 -6.58
C GLU A 282 21.34 12.80 -5.39
N ARG A 283 22.60 12.36 -5.51
CA ARG A 283 23.65 12.58 -4.49
C ARG A 283 23.97 14.06 -4.24
N ALA A 284 23.72 14.93 -5.23
CA ALA A 284 23.94 16.37 -5.10
C ALA A 284 22.83 17.05 -4.30
N GLY A 285 21.57 16.64 -4.52
CA GLY A 285 20.40 17.18 -3.81
C GLY A 285 20.40 16.85 -2.32
N GLU A 286 20.72 15.61 -1.94
CA GLU A 286 20.78 15.20 -0.52
C GLU A 286 21.95 15.83 0.25
N ARG A 287 23.13 15.99 -0.37
CA ARG A 287 24.24 16.71 0.28
C ARG A 287 23.91 18.18 0.54
N THR A 288 23.16 18.80 -0.35
CA THR A 288 22.80 20.22 -0.23
C THR A 288 21.70 20.41 0.83
N GLY A 289 20.72 19.51 0.90
CA GLY A 289 19.68 19.52 1.94
C GLY A 289 20.23 19.25 3.35
N ALA A 290 21.10 18.24 3.49
CA ALA A 290 21.75 17.93 4.77
C ALA A 290 22.68 19.05 5.25
N GLN A 291 23.38 19.75 4.33
CA GLN A 291 24.18 20.93 4.67
C GLN A 291 23.34 22.16 5.03
N ALA A 292 22.15 22.30 4.46
CA ALA A 292 21.22 23.37 4.81
C ALA A 292 20.62 23.16 6.21
N GLU A 293 20.23 21.94 6.54
CA GLU A 293 19.73 21.57 7.87
C GLU A 293 20.81 21.71 8.96
N SER A 294 22.07 21.34 8.66
CA SER A 294 23.18 21.50 9.61
C SER A 294 23.54 22.97 9.85
N ARG A 295 23.43 23.82 8.82
CA ARG A 295 23.66 25.28 8.96
C ARG A 295 22.56 25.97 9.75
N ALA A 296 21.31 25.56 9.56
CA ALA A 296 20.18 26.09 10.32
C ALA A 296 20.27 25.70 11.81
N ALA A 297 20.71 24.47 12.12
CA ALA A 297 20.94 24.02 13.50
C ALA A 297 22.09 24.79 14.18
N GLY A 298 23.20 25.04 13.46
CA GLY A 298 24.35 25.78 14.00
C GLY A 298 24.09 27.27 14.22
N GLN A 299 23.17 27.89 13.49
CA GLN A 299 22.79 29.29 13.70
C GLN A 299 21.84 29.46 14.91
N ALA A 300 21.00 28.47 15.22
CA ALA A 300 20.10 28.53 16.37
C ALA A 300 20.81 28.44 17.74
N GLU A 301 22.00 27.84 17.80
CA GLU A 301 22.78 27.70 19.05
C GLU A 301 23.69 28.90 19.36
N SER A 302 23.74 29.92 18.50
CA SER A 302 24.71 31.04 18.62
C SER A 302 24.15 32.38 19.09
N LEU A 303 22.90 32.45 19.58
CA LEU A 303 22.36 33.68 20.18
C LEU A 303 22.77 33.77 21.66
N PRO A 304 23.64 34.72 22.07
CA PRO A 304 23.97 34.92 23.48
C PRO A 304 22.82 35.66 24.17
N GLY A 305 22.34 35.11 25.30
CA GLY A 305 21.41 35.80 26.18
C GLY A 305 22.07 37.02 26.84
N GLU A 306 21.70 38.22 26.40
CA GLU A 306 22.03 39.46 27.11
C GLU A 306 21.30 39.48 28.46
N ARG A 307 22.09 39.34 29.52
CA ARG A 307 21.72 39.73 30.88
C ARG A 307 21.77 41.26 30.96
N ALA A 308 20.62 41.89 31.16
CA ALA A 308 20.56 43.28 31.64
C ALA A 308 20.34 43.28 33.16
N ALA A 309 21.32 43.81 33.88
CA ALA A 309 21.23 44.19 35.28
C ALA A 309 21.11 45.72 35.38
N GLY A 310 20.27 46.19 36.31
CA GLY A 310 20.39 47.50 36.95
C GLY A 310 19.37 48.58 36.52
N ALA A 311 18.31 48.76 37.30
CA ALA A 311 18.14 49.88 38.25
C ALA A 311 16.94 49.58 39.18
#